data_AF-A0A075U4Y5-F1
#
_entry.id   AF-A0A075U4Y5-F1
#
_cell.length_a   1.000
_cell.length_b   1.000
_cell.length_c   1.000
_cell.angle_alpha   90.00
_cell.angle_beta   90.00
_cell.angle_gamma   90.00
#
_symmetry.space_group_name_H-M   'P 1'
#
loop_
_entity.id
_entity.type
_entity.pdbx_description
1 polymer ?
#
loop_
_entity_poly.entity_id
_entity_poly.type
_entity_poly.pdbx_seq_one_letter_code
_entity_poly.pdbx_strand_id
1 'polypeptide(L)'
;MLAPELTDELEGTVLPQGLDLVSITGDHAVSRAFNEACGLNILPYRIATSLDEVSEAARMLGYPVVVKPIFKHKHHDETVILHGVWDLGMVAPLVDGGTMLVENWLEPVREFSVTAIRSETGDVKAFPIRETQKQAQHLRKAWTVDNLDHDLIEALQEVVIRISTALDYVGAFSVNFFFSSEENLYVRDILPGIEATDAVYEGITSISVVEQHLRAITGQPLQAVKQYGAAMYLPITARERTSVLWNWGIQDSWAISFYRHDDGIKLGHVNVLATNTVELLQNIDATQIWTNNPDTKVES
;
A
#
# COMPACT_ATOMS: atom_id res chain seq x y z
N MET A 1 -8.29 -18.34 0.69
CA MET A 1 -8.04 -19.22 -0.47
C MET A 1 -6.70 -18.80 -1.03
N LEU A 2 -5.73 -19.71 -1.12
CA LEU A 2 -4.37 -19.36 -1.52
C LEU A 2 -4.32 -19.06 -3.04
N ALA A 3 -3.44 -18.15 -3.47
CA ALA A 3 -3.30 -17.80 -4.89
C ALA A 3 -3.13 -19.01 -5.84
N PRO A 4 -2.36 -20.07 -5.49
CA PRO A 4 -2.22 -21.24 -6.35
C PRO A 4 -3.51 -22.05 -6.52
N GLU A 5 -4.29 -22.24 -5.45
CA GLU A 5 -5.55 -23.01 -5.49
C GLU A 5 -6.63 -22.32 -6.33
N LEU A 6 -6.63 -20.98 -6.31
CA LEU A 6 -7.51 -20.15 -7.15
C LEU A 6 -7.12 -20.19 -8.62
N THR A 7 -5.86 -20.47 -8.91
CA THR A 7 -5.33 -20.54 -10.28
C THR A 7 -5.84 -21.80 -10.99
N ASP A 8 -5.87 -22.93 -10.29
CA ASP A 8 -6.37 -24.20 -10.81
C ASP A 8 -7.89 -24.18 -11.05
N GLU A 9 -8.67 -23.50 -10.20
CA GLU A 9 -10.13 -23.36 -10.39
C GLU A 9 -10.52 -22.46 -11.57
N LEU A 10 -9.64 -21.51 -11.94
CA LEU A 10 -9.87 -20.59 -13.05
C LEU A 10 -9.37 -21.13 -14.40
N GLU A 11 -8.83 -22.34 -14.43
CA GLU A 11 -8.31 -22.98 -15.64
C GLU A 11 -9.43 -23.09 -16.71
N GLY A 12 -9.23 -22.44 -17.87
CA GLY A 12 -10.21 -22.37 -18.97
C GLY A 12 -11.18 -21.19 -18.91
N THR A 13 -11.11 -20.34 -17.88
CA THR A 13 -11.86 -19.08 -17.83
C THR A 13 -11.05 -17.95 -18.47
N VAL A 14 -11.71 -17.09 -19.25
CA VAL A 14 -11.06 -15.87 -19.76
C VAL A 14 -10.96 -14.88 -18.61
N LEU A 15 -9.73 -14.70 -18.12
CA LEU A 15 -9.40 -13.71 -17.09
C LEU A 15 -8.61 -12.57 -17.75
N PRO A 16 -9.24 -11.42 -18.06
CA PRO A 16 -8.56 -10.30 -18.73
C PRO A 16 -7.31 -9.82 -17.99
N GLN A 17 -7.32 -9.91 -16.65
CA GLN A 17 -6.21 -9.57 -15.76
C GLN A 17 -4.97 -10.45 -15.97
N GLY A 18 -5.12 -11.67 -16.46
CA GLY A 18 -4.07 -12.68 -16.40
C GLY A 18 -3.67 -13.02 -14.97
N LEU A 19 -2.56 -13.73 -14.83
CA LEU A 19 -2.04 -14.21 -13.53
C LEU A 19 -0.70 -13.56 -13.15
N ASP A 20 0.00 -12.99 -14.14
CA ASP A 20 1.38 -12.51 -14.00
C ASP A 20 1.54 -11.53 -12.84
N LEU A 21 0.65 -10.54 -12.72
CA LEU A 21 0.77 -9.55 -11.65
C LEU A 21 0.62 -10.18 -10.25
N VAL A 22 -0.32 -11.12 -10.08
CA VAL A 22 -0.51 -11.82 -8.79
C VAL A 22 0.72 -12.69 -8.50
N SER A 23 1.25 -13.40 -9.51
CA SER A 23 2.46 -14.21 -9.36
C SER A 23 3.69 -13.37 -9.02
N ILE A 24 3.88 -12.22 -9.68
CA ILE A 24 5.01 -11.30 -9.43
C ILE A 24 4.92 -10.70 -8.03
N THR A 25 3.72 -10.31 -7.60
CA THR A 25 3.53 -9.55 -6.34
C THR A 25 3.38 -10.43 -5.11
N GLY A 26 3.09 -11.72 -5.28
CA GLY A 26 2.99 -12.73 -4.21
C GLY A 26 4.34 -13.17 -3.64
N ASP A 27 5.44 -12.88 -4.33
CA ASP A 27 6.82 -13.19 -3.92
C ASP A 27 7.68 -11.90 -3.93
N HIS A 28 8.25 -11.55 -2.78
CA HIS A 28 9.08 -10.36 -2.63
C HIS A 28 10.34 -10.40 -3.51
N ALA A 29 10.98 -11.55 -3.69
CA ALA A 29 12.18 -11.66 -4.54
C ALA A 29 11.82 -11.47 -6.02
N VAL A 30 10.73 -12.10 -6.49
CA VAL A 30 10.24 -11.92 -7.86
C VAL A 30 9.80 -10.48 -8.10
N SER A 31 9.10 -9.86 -7.15
CA SER A 31 8.71 -8.46 -7.22
C SER A 31 9.91 -7.51 -7.31
N ARG A 32 10.98 -7.76 -6.54
CA ARG A 32 12.21 -6.96 -6.60
C ARG A 32 12.94 -7.15 -7.94
N ALA A 33 13.07 -8.38 -8.43
CA ALA A 33 13.65 -8.65 -9.74
C ALA A 33 12.86 -7.99 -10.90
N PHE A 34 11.53 -7.99 -10.83
CA PHE A 34 10.68 -7.28 -11.78
C PHE A 34 10.94 -5.77 -11.76
N ASN A 35 11.03 -5.17 -10.56
CA ASN A 35 11.31 -3.75 -10.42
C ASN A 35 12.71 -3.38 -10.97
N GLU A 36 13.72 -4.21 -10.74
CA GLU A 36 15.07 -4.03 -11.29
C GLU A 36 15.06 -4.13 -12.83
N ALA A 37 14.35 -5.09 -13.40
CA ALA A 37 14.20 -5.24 -14.84
C ALA A 37 13.50 -4.03 -15.49
N CYS A 38 12.60 -3.38 -14.75
CA CYS A 38 11.94 -2.13 -15.15
C CYS A 38 12.83 -0.88 -14.92
N GLY A 39 14.04 -1.02 -14.37
CA GLY A 39 14.92 0.09 -14.04
C GLY A 39 14.31 1.03 -13.00
N LEU A 40 13.54 0.48 -12.05
CA LEU A 40 12.91 1.25 -10.98
C LEU A 40 13.87 1.36 -9.80
N ASN A 41 13.87 2.53 -9.16
CA ASN A 41 14.60 2.71 -7.92
C ASN A 41 13.88 1.95 -6.80
N ILE A 42 14.58 1.00 -6.17
CA ILE A 42 14.09 0.20 -5.05
C ILE A 42 15.12 0.19 -3.94
N LEU A 43 14.70 -0.15 -2.72
CA LEU A 43 15.65 -0.28 -1.62
C LEU A 43 16.60 -1.46 -1.88
N PRO A 44 17.90 -1.32 -1.56
CA PRO A 44 18.84 -2.43 -1.63
C PRO A 44 18.36 -3.63 -0.81
N TYR A 45 18.48 -4.82 -1.39
CA TYR A 45 18.05 -6.05 -0.75
C TYR A 45 19.02 -7.22 -1.01
N ARG A 46 18.86 -8.28 -0.23
CA ARG A 46 19.55 -9.56 -0.34
C ARG A 46 18.60 -10.70 0.00
N ILE A 47 18.87 -11.87 -0.56
CA ILE A 47 18.17 -13.11 -0.22
C ILE A 47 19.04 -13.91 0.74
N ALA A 48 18.42 -14.48 1.76
CA ALA A 48 19.08 -15.30 2.78
C ALA A 48 18.26 -16.55 3.11
N THR A 49 18.92 -17.66 3.36
CA THR A 49 18.32 -18.96 3.67
C THR A 49 18.77 -19.53 5.01
N SER A 50 19.65 -18.82 5.71
CA SER A 50 20.15 -19.18 7.04
C SER A 50 20.38 -17.92 7.88
N LEU A 51 20.50 -18.08 9.20
CA LEU A 51 20.79 -16.98 10.12
C LEU A 51 22.13 -16.33 9.82
N ASP A 52 23.13 -17.12 9.41
CA ASP A 52 24.45 -16.62 9.02
C ASP A 52 24.35 -15.74 7.76
N GLU A 53 23.56 -16.16 6.77
CA GLU A 53 23.30 -15.36 5.56
C GLU A 53 22.51 -14.09 5.87
N VAL A 54 21.54 -14.13 6.80
CA VAL A 54 20.83 -12.92 7.26
C VAL A 54 21.82 -11.94 7.92
N SER A 55 22.69 -12.45 8.79
CA SER A 55 23.71 -11.66 9.48
C SER A 55 24.66 -10.98 8.49
N GLU A 56 25.16 -11.73 7.50
CA GLU A 56 26.05 -11.18 6.48
C GLU A 56 25.32 -10.16 5.59
N ALA A 57 24.11 -10.47 5.14
CA ALA A 57 23.28 -9.54 4.38
C ALA A 57 23.05 -8.22 5.14
N ALA A 58 22.68 -8.30 6.42
CA ALA A 58 22.47 -7.13 7.26
C ALA A 58 23.75 -6.28 7.42
N ARG A 59 24.92 -6.92 7.56
CA ARG A 59 26.21 -6.23 7.63
C ARG A 59 26.57 -5.52 6.32
N MET A 60 26.31 -6.16 5.18
CA MET A 60 26.58 -5.58 3.86
C MET A 60 25.67 -4.39 3.54
N LEU A 61 24.40 -4.51 3.90
CA LEU A 61 23.36 -3.51 3.66
C LEU A 61 23.46 -2.31 4.62
N GLY A 62 23.92 -2.57 5.86
CA GLY A 62 23.99 -1.60 6.93
C GLY A 62 22.68 -1.56 7.74
N TYR A 63 22.80 -1.48 9.06
CA TYR A 63 21.65 -1.40 9.96
C TYR A 63 21.03 0.02 9.98
N PRO A 64 19.71 0.15 10.21
CA PRO A 64 18.76 -0.94 10.40
C PRO A 64 18.36 -1.63 9.09
N VAL A 65 18.04 -2.92 9.17
CA VAL A 65 17.46 -3.69 8.06
C VAL A 65 16.15 -4.34 8.47
N VAL A 66 15.32 -4.63 7.49
CA VAL A 66 14.08 -5.39 7.66
C VAL A 66 14.23 -6.77 7.06
N VAL A 67 13.82 -7.79 7.82
CA VAL A 67 13.81 -9.19 7.40
C VAL A 67 12.38 -9.66 7.31
N LYS A 68 12.02 -10.21 6.14
CA LYS A 68 10.68 -10.75 5.87
C LYS A 68 10.78 -12.03 5.00
N PRO A 69 9.87 -13.01 5.18
CA PRO A 69 9.78 -14.16 4.28
C PRO A 69 9.54 -13.72 2.83
N ILE A 70 10.07 -14.46 1.85
CA ILE A 70 9.84 -14.09 0.44
C ILE A 70 8.37 -14.23 0.03
N PHE A 71 7.64 -15.20 0.59
CA PHE A 71 6.22 -15.42 0.27
C PHE A 71 5.31 -14.65 1.20
N LYS A 72 4.47 -13.76 0.64
CA LYS A 72 3.54 -12.92 1.43
C LYS A 72 2.42 -13.69 2.12
N HIS A 73 2.04 -14.87 1.60
CA HIS A 73 0.79 -15.54 2.01
C HIS A 73 0.94 -16.63 3.08
N LYS A 74 2.16 -17.08 3.40
CA LYS A 74 2.37 -18.22 4.33
C LYS A 74 2.57 -17.81 5.79
N HIS A 75 3.11 -16.62 6.05
CA HIS A 75 3.64 -16.24 7.37
C HIS A 75 3.07 -14.92 7.90
N HIS A 76 1.87 -14.49 7.47
CA HIS A 76 1.19 -13.27 7.95
C HIS A 76 2.13 -12.06 8.13
N ASP A 77 2.77 -11.57 7.06
CA ASP A 77 3.64 -10.37 7.08
C ASP A 77 4.60 -10.27 8.29
N GLU A 78 5.01 -11.39 8.89
CA GLU A 78 5.92 -11.36 10.03
C GLU A 78 7.24 -10.76 9.59
N THR A 79 7.49 -9.56 10.10
CA THR A 79 8.57 -8.71 9.68
C THR A 79 9.36 -8.33 10.91
N VAL A 80 10.67 -8.53 10.87
CA VAL A 80 11.56 -8.20 11.97
C VAL A 80 12.53 -7.12 11.52
N ILE A 81 12.61 -6.05 12.30
CA ILE A 81 13.58 -4.98 12.09
C ILE A 81 14.80 -5.31 12.96
N LEU A 82 15.95 -5.42 12.33
CA LEU A 82 17.24 -5.58 13.00
C LEU A 82 17.89 -4.21 13.10
N HIS A 83 18.13 -3.72 14.30
CA HIS A 83 18.92 -2.52 14.58
C HIS A 83 20.41 -2.83 14.78
N GLY A 84 20.73 -4.10 15.01
CA GLY A 84 22.10 -4.59 15.05
C GLY A 84 22.16 -6.11 15.10
N VAL A 85 23.39 -6.63 15.19
CA VAL A 85 23.64 -8.08 15.27
C VAL A 85 23.01 -8.73 16.51
N TRP A 86 22.78 -7.96 17.57
CA TRP A 86 22.15 -8.44 18.81
C TRP A 86 20.66 -8.81 18.61
N ASP A 87 20.01 -8.30 17.56
CA ASP A 87 18.61 -8.61 17.24
C ASP A 87 18.48 -9.90 16.42
N LEU A 88 19.58 -10.52 15.98
CA LEU A 88 19.56 -11.68 15.08
C LEU A 88 18.76 -12.86 15.64
N GLY A 89 18.75 -13.03 16.97
CA GLY A 89 17.94 -14.05 17.65
C GLY A 89 16.43 -13.92 17.43
N MET A 90 15.94 -12.71 17.10
CA MET A 90 14.53 -12.46 16.80
C MET A 90 14.11 -13.05 15.44
N VAL A 91 15.06 -13.28 14.53
CA VAL A 91 14.83 -13.77 13.17
C VAL A 91 14.90 -15.30 13.09
N ALA A 92 15.44 -15.97 14.10
CA ALA A 92 15.58 -17.43 14.12
C ALA A 92 14.28 -18.19 13.77
N PRO A 93 13.11 -17.83 14.32
CA PRO A 93 11.85 -18.51 13.98
C PRO A 93 11.44 -18.34 12.51
N LEU A 94 11.78 -17.21 11.90
CA LEU A 94 11.43 -16.90 10.51
C LEU A 94 12.27 -17.70 9.52
N VAL A 95 13.58 -17.77 9.78
CA VAL A 95 14.54 -18.46 8.90
C VAL A 95 14.31 -19.96 8.86
N ASP A 96 13.97 -20.58 10.00
CA ASP A 96 13.58 -21.99 10.05
C ASP A 96 12.35 -22.29 9.16
N GLY A 97 11.56 -21.25 8.85
CA GLY A 97 10.36 -21.30 8.01
C GLY A 97 10.59 -21.08 6.51
N GLY A 98 11.82 -20.80 6.04
CA GLY A 98 12.17 -20.73 4.61
C GLY A 98 13.10 -19.59 4.19
N THR A 99 13.06 -19.25 2.90
CA THR A 99 13.88 -18.18 2.30
C THR A 99 13.38 -16.79 2.70
N MET A 100 14.31 -15.94 3.13
CA MET A 100 14.07 -14.57 3.59
C MET A 100 14.60 -13.55 2.59
N LEU A 101 13.96 -12.38 2.60
CA LEU A 101 14.45 -11.16 1.99
C LEU A 101 14.89 -10.20 3.11
N VAL A 102 16.12 -9.72 3.01
CA VAL A 102 16.72 -8.70 3.88
C VAL A 102 16.82 -7.41 3.07
N GLU A 103 16.23 -6.31 3.54
CA GLU A 103 16.16 -5.03 2.83
C GLU A 103 16.52 -3.88 3.77
N ASN A 104 17.06 -2.77 3.26
CA ASN A 104 17.33 -1.60 4.09
C ASN A 104 16.04 -1.09 4.76
N TRP A 105 16.13 -0.74 6.03
CA TRP A 105 15.03 -0.05 6.71
C TRP A 105 15.22 1.46 6.59
N LEU A 106 14.27 2.12 5.93
CA LEU A 106 14.33 3.55 5.65
C LEU A 106 13.30 4.28 6.52
N GLU A 107 13.77 4.97 7.57
CA GLU A 107 12.95 5.87 8.39
C GLU A 107 13.75 7.10 8.84
N PRO A 108 13.14 8.29 8.90
CA PRO A 108 11.75 8.59 8.55
C PRO A 108 11.52 8.68 7.02
N VAL A 109 10.33 8.28 6.57
CA VAL A 109 9.89 8.39 5.17
C VAL A 109 8.46 8.91 5.09
N ARG A 110 8.12 9.55 3.96
CA ARG A 110 6.73 9.72 3.54
C ARG A 110 6.36 8.54 2.65
N GLU A 111 5.16 7.99 2.81
CA GLU A 111 4.68 6.93 1.93
C GLU A 111 3.63 7.47 0.97
N PHE A 112 3.80 7.20 -0.33
CA PHE A 112 2.80 7.54 -1.33
C PHE A 112 2.21 6.30 -1.97
N SER A 113 1.00 6.44 -2.50
CA SER A 113 0.31 5.40 -3.24
C SER A 113 -0.39 6.03 -4.44
N VAL A 114 -0.22 5.42 -5.62
CA VAL A 114 -0.94 5.80 -6.83
C VAL A 114 -1.67 4.57 -7.36
N THR A 115 -2.99 4.64 -7.35
CA THR A 115 -3.86 3.65 -7.99
C THR A 115 -4.00 4.00 -9.46
N ALA A 116 -3.84 3.00 -10.33
CA ALA A 116 -4.05 3.14 -11.76
C ALA A 116 -4.90 2.01 -12.32
N ILE A 117 -5.62 2.31 -13.39
CA ILE A 117 -6.38 1.33 -14.15
C ILE A 117 -5.81 1.30 -15.56
N ARG A 118 -5.49 0.09 -16.04
CA ARG A 118 -5.11 -0.15 -17.43
C ARG A 118 -6.20 -0.94 -18.16
N SER A 119 -6.58 -0.52 -19.36
CA SER A 119 -7.53 -1.25 -20.21
C SER A 119 -6.83 -2.33 -21.04
N GLU A 120 -7.62 -3.22 -21.66
CA GLU A 120 -7.12 -4.19 -22.66
C GLU A 120 -6.43 -3.52 -23.85
N THR A 121 -6.83 -2.29 -24.20
CA THR A 121 -6.20 -1.51 -25.27
C THR A 121 -4.91 -0.79 -24.84
N GLY A 122 -4.51 -0.95 -23.58
CA GLY A 122 -3.35 -0.30 -23.00
C GLY A 122 -3.55 1.16 -22.58
N ASP A 123 -4.79 1.69 -22.60
CA ASP A 123 -5.06 3.02 -22.03
C ASP A 123 -4.91 2.96 -20.52
N VAL A 124 -4.28 3.97 -19.93
CA VAL A 124 -4.00 4.04 -18.49
C VAL A 124 -4.63 5.29 -17.92
N LYS A 125 -5.33 5.15 -16.79
CA LYS A 125 -5.86 6.27 -16.00
C LYS A 125 -5.42 6.11 -14.56
N ALA A 126 -4.64 7.07 -14.08
CA ALA A 126 -4.26 7.16 -12.68
C ALA A 126 -5.29 7.96 -11.89
N PHE A 127 -5.50 7.55 -10.64
CA PHE A 127 -6.25 8.29 -9.65
C PHE A 127 -5.34 9.29 -8.92
N PRO A 128 -5.90 10.27 -8.19
CA PRO A 128 -5.11 11.24 -7.44
C PRO A 128 -4.12 10.58 -6.47
N ILE A 129 -2.92 11.15 -6.35
CA ILE A 129 -1.88 10.65 -5.45
C ILE A 129 -2.38 10.69 -4.01
N ARG A 130 -2.07 9.65 -3.25
CA ARG A 130 -2.35 9.58 -1.82
C ARG A 130 -1.08 9.48 -1.02
N GLU A 131 -1.09 10.08 0.15
CA GLU A 131 -0.12 9.77 1.19
C GLU A 131 -0.74 8.77 2.16
N THR A 132 0.06 7.79 2.57
CA THR A 132 -0.35 6.75 3.52
C THR A 132 0.51 6.82 4.76
N GLN A 133 -0.11 6.60 5.91
CA GLN A 133 0.61 6.42 7.16
C GLN A 133 0.27 5.06 7.72
N LYS A 134 1.31 4.28 8.00
CA LYS A 134 1.21 2.98 8.67
C LYS A 134 1.75 3.06 10.11
N GLN A 135 1.30 2.15 10.96
CA GLN A 135 1.84 1.91 12.29
C GLN A 135 1.95 0.39 12.50
N ALA A 136 3.14 -0.11 12.83
CA ALA A 136 3.39 -1.54 13.06
C ALA A 136 2.76 -2.41 11.96
N GLN A 137 3.04 -2.07 10.69
CA GLN A 137 2.50 -2.64 9.45
C GLN A 137 1.02 -2.38 9.12
N HIS A 138 0.23 -1.85 10.05
CA HIS A 138 -1.18 -1.57 9.83
C HIS A 138 -1.40 -0.18 9.26
N LEU A 139 -2.26 -0.07 8.25
CA LEU A 139 -2.68 1.24 7.75
C LEU A 139 -3.39 2.01 8.86
N ARG A 140 -2.93 3.24 9.12
CA ARG A 140 -3.54 4.16 10.08
C ARG A 140 -4.41 5.22 9.42
N LYS A 141 -3.91 5.81 8.33
CA LYS A 141 -4.68 6.75 7.50
C LYS A 141 -4.13 6.78 6.08
N ALA A 142 -5.00 7.07 5.13
CA ALA A 142 -4.62 7.42 3.76
C ALA A 142 -5.39 8.66 3.34
N TRP A 143 -4.75 9.63 2.72
CA TRP A 143 -5.44 10.84 2.26
C TRP A 143 -4.94 11.28 0.90
N THR A 144 -5.82 11.88 0.11
CA THR A 144 -5.43 12.52 -1.15
C THR A 144 -4.58 13.74 -0.88
N VAL A 145 -3.55 13.96 -1.69
CA VAL A 145 -2.66 15.11 -1.57
C VAL A 145 -2.81 16.02 -2.78
N ASP A 146 -3.12 17.29 -2.54
CA ASP A 146 -3.28 18.33 -3.56
C ASP A 146 -2.12 19.34 -3.58
N ASN A 147 -1.17 19.22 -2.64
CA ASN A 147 -0.06 20.14 -2.43
C ASN A 147 1.32 19.45 -2.50
N LEU A 148 1.56 18.66 -3.55
CA LEU A 148 2.87 18.07 -3.84
C LEU A 148 3.66 18.90 -4.85
N ASP A 149 4.99 18.86 -4.73
CA ASP A 149 5.89 19.44 -5.72
C ASP A 149 5.68 18.80 -7.08
N HIS A 150 5.74 19.61 -8.13
CA HIS A 150 5.45 19.16 -9.49
C HIS A 150 6.36 18.03 -9.93
N ASP A 151 7.66 18.13 -9.63
CA ASP A 151 8.66 17.13 -9.98
C ASP A 151 8.37 15.77 -9.32
N LEU A 152 7.86 15.76 -8.08
CA LEU A 152 7.46 14.54 -7.38
C LEU A 152 6.20 13.92 -8.02
N ILE A 153 5.23 14.75 -8.42
CA ILE A 153 4.03 14.28 -9.13
C ILE A 153 4.43 13.60 -10.44
N GLU A 154 5.29 14.25 -11.22
CA GLU A 154 5.79 13.69 -12.49
C GLU A 154 6.55 12.39 -12.28
N ALA A 155 7.45 12.33 -11.29
CA ALA A 155 8.21 11.12 -10.97
C ALA A 155 7.31 9.95 -10.57
N LEU A 156 6.30 10.19 -9.73
CA LEU A 156 5.32 9.16 -9.34
C LEU A 156 4.54 8.65 -10.56
N GLN A 157 4.07 9.56 -11.42
CA GLN A 157 3.31 9.21 -12.62
C GLN A 157 4.14 8.45 -13.64
N GLU A 158 5.40 8.85 -13.86
CA GLU A 158 6.31 8.17 -14.78
C GLU A 158 6.54 6.72 -14.36
N VAL A 159 6.78 6.48 -13.07
CA VAL A 159 6.96 5.12 -12.53
C VAL A 159 5.70 4.29 -12.73
N VAL A 160 4.52 4.85 -12.47
CA VAL A 160 3.23 4.15 -12.66
C VAL A 160 3.04 3.76 -14.13
N ILE A 161 3.30 4.67 -15.07
CA ILE A 161 3.19 4.40 -16.51
C ILE A 161 4.20 3.32 -16.93
N ARG A 162 5.43 3.37 -16.43
CA ARG A 162 6.48 2.40 -16.73
C ARG A 162 6.08 1.00 -16.27
N ILE A 163 5.63 0.87 -15.02
CA ILE A 163 5.10 -0.38 -14.45
C ILE A 163 3.91 -0.88 -15.27
N SER A 164 2.97 0.01 -15.59
CA SER A 164 1.76 -0.32 -16.34
C SER A 164 2.08 -0.90 -17.73
N THR A 165 3.10 -0.35 -18.39
CA THR A 165 3.57 -0.82 -19.70
C THR A 165 4.26 -2.17 -19.60
N ALA A 166 5.05 -2.40 -18.54
CA ALA A 166 5.81 -3.64 -18.35
C ALA A 166 4.95 -4.84 -17.92
N LEU A 167 3.86 -4.60 -17.18
CA LEU A 167 3.00 -5.67 -16.65
C LEU A 167 2.02 -6.27 -17.67
N ASP A 168 1.69 -5.54 -18.74
CA ASP A 168 0.57 -5.83 -19.66
C ASP A 168 -0.76 -6.20 -18.96
N TYR A 169 -0.93 -5.75 -17.72
CA TYR A 169 -2.06 -6.10 -16.87
C TYR A 169 -3.32 -5.31 -17.26
N VAL A 170 -4.50 -5.91 -17.09
CA VAL A 170 -5.80 -5.28 -17.34
C VAL A 170 -6.54 -5.13 -16.03
N GLY A 171 -7.01 -3.94 -15.69
CA GLY A 171 -7.71 -3.65 -14.45
C GLY A 171 -6.94 -2.74 -13.52
N ALA A 172 -7.32 -2.76 -12.23
CA ALA A 172 -6.79 -1.86 -11.22
C ALA A 172 -5.54 -2.46 -10.58
N PHE A 173 -4.56 -1.61 -10.30
CA PHE A 173 -3.37 -1.92 -9.53
C PHE A 173 -2.89 -0.65 -8.82
N SER A 174 -2.11 -0.82 -7.76
CA SER A 174 -1.50 0.29 -7.03
C SER A 174 0.02 0.16 -7.01
N VAL A 175 0.69 1.30 -7.11
CA VAL A 175 2.13 1.40 -6.85
C VAL A 175 2.33 2.20 -5.57
N ASN A 176 3.01 1.59 -4.61
CA ASN A 176 3.34 2.19 -3.34
C ASN A 176 4.81 2.61 -3.32
N PHE A 177 5.07 3.74 -2.68
CA PHE A 177 6.36 4.40 -2.71
C PHE A 177 6.83 4.79 -1.32
N PHE A 178 8.14 4.81 -1.14
CA PHE A 178 8.80 5.55 -0.07
C PHE A 178 9.47 6.79 -0.65
N PHE A 179 9.31 7.91 0.03
CA PHE A 179 10.00 9.15 -0.27
C PHE A 179 10.85 9.55 0.94
N SER A 180 12.17 9.49 0.78
CA SER A 180 13.13 9.75 1.85
C SER A 180 13.23 11.24 2.19
N SER A 181 13.80 11.56 3.35
CA SER A 181 14.19 12.92 3.71
C SER A 181 15.24 13.55 2.78
N GLU A 182 15.99 12.73 2.04
CA GLU A 182 16.95 13.13 1.01
C GLU A 182 16.31 13.26 -0.39
N GLU A 183 14.97 13.31 -0.46
CA GLU A 183 14.19 13.47 -1.70
C GLU A 183 14.33 12.33 -2.73
N ASN A 184 14.85 11.18 -2.31
CA ASN A 184 14.86 9.97 -3.12
C ASN A 184 13.50 9.26 -3.08
N LEU A 185 12.97 8.92 -4.26
CA LEU A 185 11.76 8.12 -4.46
C LEU A 185 12.11 6.65 -4.72
N TYR A 186 11.55 5.74 -3.92
CA TYR A 186 11.72 4.29 -4.04
C TYR A 186 10.38 3.60 -4.23
N VAL A 187 10.30 2.64 -5.14
CA VAL A 187 9.14 1.74 -5.26
C VAL A 187 9.19 0.72 -4.13
N ARG A 188 8.17 0.74 -3.28
CA ARG A 188 8.03 -0.19 -2.16
C ARG A 188 7.41 -1.51 -2.60
N ASP A 189 6.22 -1.43 -3.17
CA ASP A 189 5.39 -2.57 -3.56
C ASP A 189 4.45 -2.20 -4.70
N ILE A 190 4.11 -3.20 -5.51
CA ILE A 190 3.02 -3.16 -6.47
C ILE A 190 1.94 -4.10 -5.95
N LEU A 191 0.69 -3.67 -5.99
CA LEU A 191 -0.44 -4.46 -5.49
C LEU A 191 -1.49 -4.65 -6.60
N PRO A 192 -1.91 -5.90 -6.89
CA PRO A 192 -2.97 -6.16 -7.83
C PRO A 192 -4.34 -5.80 -7.25
N GLY A 193 -5.22 -5.32 -8.12
CA GLY A 193 -6.62 -5.10 -7.82
C GLY A 193 -6.89 -3.76 -7.15
N ILE A 194 -8.00 -3.72 -6.42
CA ILE A 194 -8.50 -2.54 -5.72
C ILE A 194 -8.11 -2.67 -4.25
N GLU A 195 -7.41 -1.67 -3.73
CA GLU A 195 -7.03 -1.61 -2.33
C GLU A 195 -8.17 -1.09 -1.46
N ALA A 196 -8.21 -1.48 -0.17
CA ALA A 196 -9.19 -0.94 0.76
C ALA A 196 -9.10 0.59 0.92
N THR A 197 -7.93 1.18 0.68
CA THR A 197 -7.68 2.62 0.68
C THR A 197 -8.25 3.33 -0.54
N ASP A 198 -8.60 2.63 -1.62
CA ASP A 198 -9.25 3.21 -2.80
C ASP A 198 -10.62 3.81 -2.49
N ALA A 199 -11.24 3.37 -1.40
CA ALA A 199 -12.47 3.97 -0.89
C ALA A 199 -12.30 5.48 -0.59
N VAL A 200 -11.09 5.98 -0.35
CA VAL A 200 -10.84 7.42 -0.15
C VAL A 200 -11.31 8.29 -1.34
N TYR A 201 -11.38 7.71 -2.54
CA TYR A 201 -11.83 8.45 -3.73
C TYR A 201 -13.35 8.57 -3.82
N GLU A 202 -14.10 7.82 -3.00
CA GLU A 202 -15.55 7.86 -2.96
C GLU A 202 -16.02 9.24 -2.49
N GLY A 203 -16.89 9.87 -3.30
CA GLY A 203 -17.41 11.21 -3.01
C GLY A 203 -16.52 12.37 -3.48
N ILE A 204 -15.26 12.13 -3.86
CA ILE A 204 -14.34 13.20 -4.31
C ILE A 204 -13.82 13.03 -5.74
N THR A 205 -14.12 11.93 -6.42
CA THR A 205 -13.71 11.70 -7.81
C THR A 205 -14.89 11.55 -8.76
N SER A 206 -14.69 11.84 -10.05
CA SER A 206 -15.72 11.71 -11.09
C SER A 206 -16.15 10.29 -11.40
N ILE A 207 -15.34 9.30 -11.03
CA ILE A 207 -15.60 7.88 -11.24
C ILE A 207 -14.91 7.10 -10.14
N SER A 208 -15.55 6.04 -9.62
CA SER A 208 -14.95 5.19 -8.61
C SER A 208 -13.90 4.26 -9.22
N VAL A 209 -12.92 3.83 -8.41
CA VAL A 209 -11.94 2.81 -8.83
C VAL A 209 -12.66 1.52 -9.24
N VAL A 210 -13.75 1.16 -8.54
CA VAL A 210 -14.58 -0.01 -8.86
C VAL A 210 -15.20 0.10 -10.25
N GLU A 211 -15.87 1.21 -10.58
CA GLU A 211 -16.45 1.38 -11.91
C GLU A 211 -15.35 1.40 -12.98
N GLN A 212 -14.25 2.11 -12.74
CA GLN A 212 -13.14 2.18 -13.69
C GLN A 212 -12.49 0.80 -13.92
N HIS A 213 -12.33 -0.01 -12.87
CA HIS A 213 -11.88 -1.39 -12.95
C HIS A 213 -12.85 -2.25 -13.78
N LEU A 214 -14.16 -2.15 -13.51
CA LEU A 214 -15.18 -2.84 -14.29
C LEU A 214 -15.11 -2.47 -15.77
N ARG A 215 -14.92 -1.18 -16.09
CA ARG A 215 -14.73 -0.72 -17.47
C ARG A 215 -13.55 -1.43 -18.13
N ALA A 216 -12.39 -1.48 -17.46
CA ALA A 216 -11.20 -2.13 -17.99
C ALA A 216 -11.42 -3.61 -18.32
N ILE A 217 -11.95 -4.38 -17.36
CA ILE A 217 -12.13 -5.84 -17.51
C ILE A 217 -13.33 -6.23 -18.39
N THR A 218 -14.19 -5.27 -18.76
CA THR A 218 -15.32 -5.47 -19.68
C THR A 218 -15.12 -4.79 -21.04
N GLY A 219 -13.89 -4.34 -21.34
CA GLY A 219 -13.53 -3.72 -22.61
C GLY A 219 -14.18 -2.35 -22.87
N GLN A 220 -14.71 -1.68 -21.86
CA GLN A 220 -15.28 -0.35 -22.00
C GLN A 220 -14.19 0.74 -21.96
N PRO A 221 -14.39 1.87 -22.66
CA PRO A 221 -13.48 3.00 -22.56
C PRO A 221 -13.34 3.50 -21.11
N LEU A 222 -12.10 3.73 -20.71
CA LEU A 222 -11.75 4.36 -19.45
C LEU A 222 -12.18 5.84 -19.46
N GLN A 223 -12.64 6.35 -18.32
CA GLN A 223 -12.95 7.77 -18.18
C GLN A 223 -11.76 8.56 -17.63
N ALA A 224 -11.71 9.84 -17.95
CA ALA A 224 -10.81 10.77 -17.26
C ALA A 224 -11.22 10.90 -15.79
N VAL A 225 -10.25 10.80 -14.89
CA VAL A 225 -10.48 10.96 -13.45
C VAL A 225 -10.33 12.44 -13.10
N LYS A 226 -11.38 13.03 -12.55
CA LYS A 226 -11.37 14.40 -12.01
C LYS A 226 -11.57 14.35 -10.51
N GLN A 227 -10.79 15.13 -9.78
CA GLN A 227 -10.93 15.29 -8.33
C GLN A 227 -11.70 16.58 -8.01
N TYR A 228 -12.64 16.52 -7.09
CA TYR A 228 -13.53 17.62 -6.70
C TYR A 228 -13.32 18.13 -5.26
N GLY A 229 -12.42 17.49 -4.50
CA GLY A 229 -12.10 17.85 -3.12
C GLY A 229 -11.02 16.93 -2.56
N ALA A 230 -10.80 16.98 -1.25
CA ALA A 230 -9.88 16.12 -0.55
C ALA A 230 -10.63 15.14 0.36
N ALA A 231 -10.05 13.96 0.57
CA ALA A 231 -10.60 12.98 1.49
C ALA A 231 -9.51 12.25 2.27
N MET A 232 -9.85 11.84 3.49
CA MET A 232 -9.05 10.95 4.31
C MET A 232 -9.82 9.69 4.65
N TYR A 233 -9.23 8.55 4.31
CA TYR A 233 -9.65 7.24 4.74
C TYR A 233 -9.09 6.92 6.12
N LEU A 234 -10.00 6.56 7.02
CA LEU A 234 -9.70 6.18 8.40
C LEU A 234 -10.33 4.81 8.70
N PRO A 235 -9.55 3.76 9.00
CA PRO A 235 -10.12 2.48 9.37
C PRO A 235 -10.87 2.59 10.70
N ILE A 236 -11.98 1.84 10.82
CA ILE A 236 -12.70 1.67 12.07
C ILE A 236 -12.32 0.30 12.63
N THR A 237 -11.62 0.29 13.77
CA THR A 237 -11.41 -0.94 14.56
C THR A 237 -12.32 -0.92 15.79
N ALA A 238 -12.24 -1.96 16.62
CA ALA A 238 -12.92 -1.97 17.92
C ALA A 238 -12.58 -0.74 18.79
N ARG A 239 -11.36 -0.20 18.65
CA ARG A 239 -10.88 0.97 19.40
C ARG A 239 -11.62 2.24 19.01
N GLU A 240 -11.75 2.52 17.71
CA GLU A 240 -12.34 3.78 17.23
C GLU A 240 -13.88 3.73 17.21
N ARG A 241 -14.48 2.54 17.18
CA ARG A 241 -15.93 2.34 16.99
C ARG A 241 -16.81 3.27 17.81
N THR A 242 -16.58 3.34 19.12
CA THR A 242 -17.42 4.14 20.03
C THR A 242 -17.32 5.63 19.72
N SER A 243 -16.09 6.13 19.52
CA SER A 243 -15.85 7.53 19.19
C SER A 243 -16.44 7.90 17.83
N VAL A 244 -16.34 7.00 16.85
CA VAL A 244 -16.91 7.19 15.51
C VAL A 244 -18.43 7.27 15.57
N LEU A 245 -19.08 6.35 16.27
CA LEU A 245 -20.55 6.35 16.42
C LEU A 245 -21.06 7.60 17.13
N TRP A 246 -20.32 8.10 18.14
CA TRP A 246 -20.66 9.35 18.82
C TRP A 246 -20.56 10.56 17.89
N ASN A 247 -19.49 10.62 17.09
CA ASN A 247 -19.23 11.76 16.19
C ASN A 247 -20.09 11.72 14.92
N TRP A 248 -20.65 10.57 14.54
CA TRP A 248 -21.52 10.46 13.36
C TRP A 248 -22.72 11.41 13.40
N GLY A 249 -23.30 11.65 14.58
CA GLY A 249 -24.40 12.61 14.73
C GLY A 249 -23.97 14.09 14.67
N ILE A 250 -22.67 14.38 14.60
CA ILE A 250 -22.08 15.71 14.76
C ILE A 250 -21.32 16.13 13.49
N GLN A 251 -20.60 15.20 12.87
CA GLN A 251 -19.72 15.44 11.73
C GLN A 251 -20.46 15.16 10.43
N ASP A 252 -20.90 16.22 9.74
CA ASP A 252 -21.60 16.15 8.45
C ASP A 252 -20.67 15.77 7.28
N SER A 253 -19.37 16.03 7.42
CA SER A 253 -18.33 15.71 6.45
C SER A 253 -17.89 14.24 6.43
N TRP A 254 -18.48 13.39 7.29
CA TRP A 254 -18.09 12.00 7.44
C TRP A 254 -19.00 11.06 6.64
N ALA A 255 -18.42 10.33 5.69
CA ALA A 255 -19.05 9.20 5.03
C ALA A 255 -18.58 7.90 5.70
N ILE A 256 -19.49 7.15 6.31
CA ILE A 256 -19.18 5.99 7.14
C ILE A 256 -19.69 4.71 6.48
N SER A 257 -18.81 3.71 6.41
CA SER A 257 -19.09 2.38 5.86
C SER A 257 -18.73 1.30 6.86
N PHE A 258 -19.72 0.49 7.29
CA PHE A 258 -19.50 -0.69 8.13
C PHE A 258 -19.54 -1.97 7.31
N TYR A 259 -18.61 -2.89 7.57
CA TYR A 259 -18.52 -4.15 6.86
C TYR A 259 -19.33 -5.24 7.55
N ARG A 260 -19.92 -6.15 6.75
CA ARG A 260 -20.78 -7.22 7.25
C ARG A 260 -20.01 -8.40 7.84
N HIS A 261 -18.74 -8.58 7.49
CA HIS A 261 -17.88 -9.64 8.02
C HIS A 261 -16.77 -8.98 8.82
N ASP A 262 -16.81 -9.21 10.12
CA ASP A 262 -15.80 -8.80 11.09
C ASP A 262 -14.73 -9.91 11.08
N ASP A 263 -13.55 -9.60 10.55
CA ASP A 263 -12.36 -10.43 10.67
C ASP A 263 -11.66 -10.26 12.04
N GLY A 264 -12.29 -9.52 12.95
CA GLY A 264 -11.79 -9.17 14.28
C GLY A 264 -10.82 -7.99 14.27
N ILE A 265 -10.43 -7.50 13.09
CA ILE A 265 -9.38 -6.48 12.91
C ILE A 265 -10.01 -5.17 12.40
N LYS A 266 -10.96 -5.24 11.46
CA LYS A 266 -11.54 -4.05 10.82
C LYS A 266 -13.05 -4.13 10.67
N LEU A 267 -13.75 -3.20 11.32
CA LEU A 267 -15.20 -3.11 11.32
C LEU A 267 -15.75 -2.28 10.15
N GLY A 268 -14.91 -1.48 9.52
CA GLY A 268 -15.34 -0.53 8.49
C GLY A 268 -14.31 0.57 8.25
N HIS A 269 -14.78 1.68 7.71
CA HIS A 269 -14.00 2.90 7.53
C HIS A 269 -14.87 4.16 7.59
N VAL A 270 -14.19 5.30 7.83
CA VAL A 270 -14.73 6.65 7.67
C VAL A 270 -13.92 7.33 6.57
N ASN A 271 -14.61 7.89 5.59
CA ASN A 271 -14.06 8.88 4.68
C ASN A 271 -14.45 10.26 5.19
N VAL A 272 -13.47 11.05 5.62
CA VAL A 272 -13.69 12.45 5.97
C VAL A 272 -13.41 13.30 4.75
N LEU A 273 -14.39 14.11 4.36
CA LEU A 273 -14.37 14.91 3.15
C LEU A 273 -14.07 16.37 3.48
N ALA A 274 -13.31 17.06 2.62
CA ALA A 274 -13.03 18.48 2.74
C ALA A 274 -12.81 19.12 1.37
N THR A 275 -12.70 20.45 1.32
CA THR A 275 -12.45 21.17 0.08
C THR A 275 -11.02 20.99 -0.42
N ASN A 276 -10.06 20.89 0.51
CA ASN A 276 -8.62 20.74 0.25
C ASN A 276 -7.92 19.98 1.38
N THR A 277 -6.67 19.57 1.15
CA THR A 277 -5.91 18.75 2.12
C THR A 277 -5.63 19.49 3.43
N VAL A 278 -5.45 20.82 3.42
CA VAL A 278 -5.17 21.60 4.64
C VAL A 278 -6.38 21.57 5.58
N GLU A 279 -7.56 21.87 5.06
CA GLU A 279 -8.82 21.80 5.80
C GLU A 279 -9.08 20.38 6.32
N LEU A 280 -8.83 19.36 5.48
CA LEU A 280 -8.97 17.96 5.84
C LEU A 280 -8.16 17.59 7.09
N LEU A 281 -6.86 17.94 7.08
CA LEU A 281 -5.96 17.63 8.20
C LEU A 281 -6.38 18.35 9.48
N GLN A 282 -6.77 19.63 9.38
CA GLN A 282 -7.26 20.41 10.53
C GLN A 282 -8.53 19.81 11.15
N ASN A 283 -9.49 19.39 10.32
CA ASN A 283 -10.74 18.78 10.77
C ASN A 283 -10.48 17.47 11.53
N ILE A 284 -9.57 16.63 11.01
CA ILE A 284 -9.20 15.38 11.67
C ILE A 284 -8.45 15.62 12.98
N ASP A 285 -7.48 16.52 12.99
CA ASP A 285 -6.72 16.84 14.20
C ASP A 285 -7.63 17.37 15.31
N ALA A 286 -8.66 18.16 14.98
CA ALA A 286 -9.64 18.64 15.96
C ALA A 286 -10.42 17.51 16.67
N THR A 287 -10.61 16.35 16.01
CA THR A 287 -11.38 15.24 16.58
C THR A 287 -10.63 14.50 17.68
N GLN A 288 -9.30 14.51 17.64
CA GLN A 288 -8.41 13.79 18.54
C GLN A 288 -8.62 12.26 18.61
N ILE A 289 -9.40 11.68 17.69
CA ILE A 289 -9.71 10.24 17.71
C ILE A 289 -8.52 9.41 17.21
N TRP A 290 -7.82 9.93 16.20
CA TRP A 290 -6.68 9.27 15.56
C TRP A 290 -5.31 9.91 15.90
N THR A 291 -5.25 10.85 16.85
CA THR A 291 -4.04 11.67 17.16
C THR A 291 -3.15 11.10 18.28
N ASN A 292 -3.65 10.30 19.22
CA ASN A 292 -2.88 9.88 20.42
C ASN A 292 -2.64 8.36 20.50
N ASN A 293 -1.43 7.95 20.91
CA ASN A 293 -1.23 6.65 21.57
C ASN A 293 -0.29 6.80 22.79
N PRO A 294 -0.63 6.23 23.96
CA PRO A 294 0.24 6.16 25.14
C PRO A 294 1.53 5.30 24.97
N ASP A 295 1.77 4.70 23.81
CA ASP A 295 2.98 3.89 23.55
C ASP A 295 4.16 4.70 23.01
N THR A 296 4.04 6.02 22.87
CA THR A 296 5.23 6.87 22.93
C THR A 296 5.72 6.93 24.38
N LYS A 297 6.29 5.83 24.87
CA LYS A 297 7.42 5.98 25.79
C LYS A 297 8.52 6.62 24.97
N VAL A 298 8.61 7.93 25.07
CA VAL A 298 9.89 8.62 25.00
C VAL A 298 10.72 7.96 26.10
N GLU A 299 11.55 6.98 25.74
CA GLU A 299 12.64 6.57 26.60
C GLU A 299 13.54 7.79 26.75
N SER A 300 13.33 8.49 27.85
CA SER A 300 14.22 9.50 28.41
C SER A 300 15.56 8.87 28.80
#